data_AF-A0A154L7Y4-F1
#
_entry.id   AF-A0A154L7Y4-F1
#
_cell.length_a   1.000
_cell.length_b   1.000
_cell.length_c   1.000
_cell.angle_alpha   90.00
_cell.angle_beta   90.00
_cell.angle_gamma   90.00
#
_symmetry.space_group_name_H-M   'P 1'
#
loop_
_entity.id
_entity.type
_entity.pdbx_description
1 polymer ?
#
loop_
_entity_poly.entity_id
_entity_poly.type
_entity_poly.pdbx_seq_one_letter_code
_entity_poly.pdbx_strand_id
1 'polypeptide(L)'
;MSPKGAVMICGHGSRDERAVSQFNAMVETMKQTHLADYDVESGFLEFAHPILRDGFEKLKAMGHKKIYALPGMLFAAGHVKNDLPSEVNNFAHENPDIDVKFGRDLAIDPKLLRASADRIEEALATADDGITRKDTLLMVVGRGTNDPDANSNVYKVARMLQEGLGFGRTEISYSGVAHPRVNAGLREAMKLGYKRVVVFPYFLFAGILIDRIYTHTDEVAAEFPDVEFIKAEYLRDHPLVLESFAERLAEIDTGENNMNCQLCKYREQIIGFEGDVGTAQIGHHHHVMGIGTDGHSHGHSHGHSHGHGHGHGHGHHHGHGHSHSHSHDHSHDHGHSHTHDHAHDHAHDVNKATGS
;
A
#
# COMPACT_ATOMS: atom_id res chain seq x y z
N MET A 1 8.00 -25.12 26.47
CA MET A 1 6.74 -25.80 26.11
C MET A 1 6.82 -26.09 24.61
N SER A 2 6.21 -27.16 24.12
CA SER A 2 6.11 -27.38 22.66
C SER A 2 5.21 -26.29 22.05
N PRO A 3 5.56 -25.73 20.88
CA PRO A 3 4.75 -24.69 20.26
C PRO A 3 3.34 -25.20 19.90
N LYS A 4 2.34 -24.33 20.04
CA LYS A 4 0.93 -24.52 19.67
C LYS A 4 0.75 -24.72 18.16
N GLY A 5 1.68 -24.22 17.35
CA GLY A 5 1.70 -24.40 15.90
C GLY A 5 2.76 -23.55 15.22
N ALA A 6 2.68 -23.46 13.89
CA ALA A 6 3.59 -22.66 13.07
C ALA A 6 2.86 -21.49 12.39
N VAL A 7 3.44 -20.30 12.43
CA VAL A 7 2.90 -19.10 11.77
C VAL A 7 3.87 -18.61 10.70
N MET A 8 3.35 -18.36 9.52
CA MET A 8 4.04 -17.70 8.42
C MET A 8 3.48 -16.29 8.24
N ILE A 9 4.19 -15.27 8.71
CA ILE A 9 3.78 -13.87 8.51
C ILE A 9 4.19 -13.42 7.11
N CYS A 10 3.18 -13.15 6.27
CA CYS A 10 3.36 -12.88 4.85
C CYS A 10 3.43 -11.38 4.58
N GLY A 11 4.64 -10.85 4.39
CA GLY A 11 4.88 -9.47 4.01
C GLY A 11 4.71 -9.23 2.51
N HIS A 12 4.36 -7.99 2.13
CA HIS A 12 4.39 -7.57 0.72
C HIS A 12 5.82 -7.56 0.17
N GLY A 13 6.71 -6.93 0.94
CA GLY A 13 8.08 -6.65 0.53
C GLY A 13 8.25 -5.28 -0.14
N SER A 14 9.47 -4.78 -0.10
CA SER A 14 9.81 -3.43 -0.53
C SER A 14 11.27 -3.38 -0.94
N ARG A 15 11.59 -2.51 -1.90
CA ARG A 15 12.98 -2.16 -2.23
C ARG A 15 13.62 -1.21 -1.21
N ASP A 16 12.82 -0.67 -0.29
CA ASP A 16 13.29 0.22 0.77
C ASP A 16 13.68 -0.59 2.01
N GLU A 17 14.96 -0.56 2.36
CA GLU A 17 15.50 -1.28 3.52
C GLU A 17 14.86 -0.85 4.85
N ARG A 18 14.38 0.39 4.97
CA ARG A 18 13.66 0.86 6.17
C ARG A 18 12.34 0.11 6.33
N ALA A 19 11.64 -0.14 5.23
CA ALA A 19 10.38 -0.87 5.23
C ALA A 19 10.59 -2.34 5.62
N VAL A 20 11.63 -2.97 5.05
CA VAL A 20 12.03 -4.36 5.40
C VAL A 20 12.43 -4.45 6.87
N SER A 21 13.24 -3.51 7.35
CA SER A 21 13.68 -3.47 8.76
C SER A 21 12.51 -3.29 9.72
N GLN A 22 11.55 -2.39 9.41
CA GLN A 22 10.37 -2.20 10.24
C GLN A 22 9.45 -3.41 10.25
N PHE A 23 9.25 -4.08 9.12
CA PHE A 23 8.50 -5.33 9.07
C PHE A 23 9.16 -6.42 9.93
N ASN A 24 10.47 -6.62 9.79
CA ASN A 24 11.21 -7.60 10.58
C ASN A 24 11.16 -7.27 12.08
N ALA A 25 11.31 -5.99 12.46
CA ALA A 25 11.19 -5.56 13.85
C ALA A 25 9.79 -5.85 14.41
N MET A 26 8.74 -5.56 13.64
CA MET A 26 7.35 -5.89 14.00
C MET A 26 7.17 -7.40 14.21
N VAL A 27 7.72 -8.25 13.32
CA VAL A 27 7.68 -9.71 13.46
C VAL A 27 8.39 -10.17 14.74
N GLU A 28 9.56 -9.62 15.05
CA GLU A 28 10.28 -9.94 16.29
C GLU A 28 9.52 -9.51 17.55
N THR A 29 8.87 -8.34 17.53
CA THR A 29 7.98 -7.94 18.62
C THR A 29 6.80 -8.90 18.75
N MET A 30 6.14 -9.26 17.65
CA MET A 30 5.03 -10.22 17.64
C MET A 30 5.44 -11.57 18.25
N LYS A 31 6.62 -12.09 17.89
CA LYS A 31 7.20 -13.33 18.46
C LYS A 31 7.32 -13.25 19.98
N GLN A 32 7.78 -12.11 20.50
CA GLN A 32 8.03 -11.93 21.93
C GLN A 32 6.75 -11.69 22.73
N THR A 33 5.76 -11.01 22.17
CA THR A 33 4.59 -10.53 22.93
C THR A 33 3.33 -11.34 22.70
N HIS A 34 3.03 -11.73 21.47
CA HIS A 34 1.74 -12.34 21.10
C HIS A 34 1.88 -13.79 20.62
N LEU A 35 3.04 -14.16 20.09
CA LEU A 35 3.28 -15.43 19.39
C LEU A 35 4.34 -16.30 20.08
N ALA A 36 4.60 -16.09 21.37
CA ALA A 36 5.63 -16.83 22.12
C ALA A 36 5.40 -18.35 22.16
N ASP A 37 4.15 -18.79 21.95
CA ASP A 37 3.77 -20.19 21.86
C ASP A 37 3.81 -20.74 20.43
N TYR A 38 4.26 -19.99 19.41
CA TYR A 38 4.31 -20.45 18.02
C TYR A 38 5.75 -20.46 17.49
N ASP A 39 6.03 -21.38 16.57
CA ASP A 39 7.20 -21.23 15.70
C ASP A 39 6.83 -20.26 14.57
N VAL A 40 7.52 -19.13 14.50
CA VAL A 40 7.17 -18.04 13.58
C VAL A 40 8.28 -17.81 12.57
N GLU A 41 7.93 -17.95 11.30
CA GLU A 41 8.73 -17.46 10.17
C GLU A 41 8.00 -16.31 9.48
N SER A 42 8.76 -15.55 8.69
CA SER A 42 8.22 -14.47 7.88
C SER A 42 8.97 -14.38 6.56
N GLY A 43 8.32 -13.83 5.56
CA GLY A 43 8.92 -13.61 4.25
C GLY A 43 8.11 -12.65 3.42
N PHE A 44 8.63 -12.33 2.24
CA PHE A 44 8.07 -11.33 1.35
C PHE A 44 7.56 -11.95 0.06
N LEU A 45 6.43 -11.42 -0.41
CA LEU A 45 5.88 -11.76 -1.71
C LEU A 45 6.78 -11.23 -2.84
N GLU A 46 7.32 -10.02 -2.69
CA GLU A 46 8.09 -9.31 -3.72
C GLU A 46 9.32 -8.60 -3.15
N PHE A 47 10.27 -8.25 -4.01
CA PHE A 47 11.35 -7.28 -3.81
C PHE A 47 12.42 -7.53 -2.74
N ALA A 48 12.14 -8.37 -1.74
CA ALA A 48 13.00 -8.54 -0.58
C ALA A 48 13.14 -10.02 -0.21
N HIS A 49 14.20 -10.31 0.54
CA HIS A 49 14.46 -11.62 1.13
C HIS A 49 14.27 -11.62 2.65
N PRO A 50 13.89 -12.76 3.25
CA PRO A 50 13.58 -14.05 2.60
C PRO A 50 12.26 -14.02 1.82
N ILE A 51 12.13 -14.83 0.76
CA ILE A 51 10.83 -14.96 0.07
C ILE A 51 9.89 -15.85 0.88
N LEU A 52 8.58 -15.79 0.60
CA LEU A 52 7.58 -16.60 1.31
C LEU A 52 7.93 -18.10 1.32
N ARG A 53 8.40 -18.62 0.19
CA ARG A 53 8.79 -20.02 0.05
C ARG A 53 9.84 -20.45 1.08
N ASP A 54 10.85 -19.61 1.34
CA ASP A 54 11.92 -19.93 2.29
C ASP A 54 11.35 -20.14 3.71
N GLY A 55 10.43 -19.27 4.12
CA GLY A 55 9.75 -19.39 5.41
C GLY A 55 8.91 -20.66 5.51
N PHE A 56 8.14 -20.99 4.48
CA PHE A 56 7.35 -22.22 4.44
C PHE A 56 8.22 -23.49 4.50
N GLU A 57 9.31 -23.56 3.73
CA GLU A 57 10.20 -24.73 3.76
C GLU A 57 10.92 -24.88 5.11
N LYS A 58 11.26 -23.78 5.79
CA LYS A 58 11.81 -23.85 7.16
C LYS A 58 10.79 -24.41 8.15
N LEU A 59 9.55 -23.91 8.16
CA LEU A 59 8.50 -24.42 9.04
C LEU A 59 8.22 -25.91 8.79
N LYS A 60 8.24 -26.34 7.52
CA LYS A 60 8.19 -27.76 7.13
C LYS A 60 9.38 -28.55 7.65
N ALA A 61 10.60 -28.03 7.53
CA ALA A 61 11.82 -28.68 8.02
C ALA A 61 11.83 -28.85 9.56
N MET A 62 11.12 -27.97 10.28
CA MET A 62 10.87 -28.09 11.72
C MET A 62 9.82 -29.17 12.07
N GLY A 63 9.19 -29.80 11.07
CA GLY A 63 8.25 -30.91 11.24
C GLY A 63 6.78 -30.50 11.36
N HIS A 64 6.45 -29.23 11.11
CA HIS A 64 5.07 -28.74 11.23
C HIS A 64 4.16 -29.32 10.15
N LYS A 65 2.98 -29.80 10.58
CA LYS A 65 1.90 -30.31 9.71
C LYS A 65 0.70 -29.37 9.62
N LYS A 66 0.70 -28.29 10.40
CA LYS A 66 -0.29 -27.23 10.35
C LYS A 66 0.44 -25.88 10.36
N ILE A 67 0.22 -25.06 9.34
CA ILE A 67 0.85 -23.75 9.20
C ILE A 67 -0.23 -22.68 9.01
N TYR A 68 -0.19 -21.61 9.79
CA TYR A 68 -1.05 -20.44 9.65
C TYR A 68 -0.35 -19.38 8.80
N ALA A 69 -0.79 -19.20 7.56
CA ALA A 69 -0.29 -18.14 6.69
C ALA A 69 -1.07 -16.85 6.96
N LEU A 70 -0.43 -15.87 7.60
CA LEU A 70 -1.04 -14.64 8.08
C LEU A 70 -0.63 -13.43 7.21
N PRO A 71 -1.53 -12.84 6.41
CA PRO A 71 -1.21 -11.66 5.60
C PRO A 71 -0.90 -10.41 6.42
N GLY A 72 0.28 -9.82 6.20
CA GLY A 72 0.66 -8.51 6.73
C GLY A 72 0.19 -7.34 5.85
N MET A 73 -1.12 -7.28 5.60
CA MET A 73 -1.73 -6.33 4.67
C MET A 73 -2.93 -5.63 5.31
N LEU A 74 -3.07 -4.32 5.08
CA LEU A 74 -4.21 -3.55 5.60
C LEU A 74 -5.52 -3.91 4.88
N PHE A 75 -5.51 -3.97 3.55
CA PHE A 75 -6.71 -4.24 2.74
C PHE A 75 -6.46 -5.33 1.71
N ALA A 76 -7.50 -6.15 1.50
CA ALA A 76 -7.52 -7.16 0.47
C ALA A 76 -7.73 -6.58 -0.94
N ALA A 77 -6.65 -6.49 -1.70
CA ALA A 77 -6.66 -6.27 -3.15
C ALA A 77 -6.05 -7.49 -3.87
N GLY A 78 -5.46 -7.30 -5.06
CA GLY A 78 -4.82 -8.37 -5.84
C GLY A 78 -3.88 -9.27 -5.02
N HIS A 79 -3.05 -8.72 -4.13
CA HIS A 79 -2.10 -9.54 -3.37
C HIS A 79 -2.75 -10.51 -2.39
N VAL A 80 -3.80 -10.10 -1.68
CA VAL A 80 -4.50 -10.99 -0.72
C VAL A 80 -5.55 -11.84 -1.44
N LYS A 81 -6.16 -11.32 -2.52
CA LYS A 81 -7.20 -12.02 -3.28
C LYS A 81 -6.65 -13.02 -4.29
N ASN A 82 -5.40 -12.86 -4.77
CA ASN A 82 -4.79 -13.69 -5.80
C ASN A 82 -3.37 -14.17 -5.45
N ASP A 83 -2.41 -13.26 -5.23
CA ASP A 83 -0.99 -13.62 -5.20
C ASP A 83 -0.62 -14.52 -4.00
N LEU A 84 -0.98 -14.11 -2.79
CA LEU A 84 -0.74 -14.90 -1.58
C LEU A 84 -1.49 -16.23 -1.61
N PRO A 85 -2.79 -16.29 -1.98
CA PRO A 85 -3.47 -17.56 -2.21
C PRO A 85 -2.74 -18.46 -3.21
N SER A 86 -2.22 -17.91 -4.32
CA SER A 86 -1.46 -18.67 -5.32
C SER A 86 -0.21 -19.31 -4.69
N GLU A 87 0.60 -18.54 -3.96
CA GLU A 87 1.80 -19.08 -3.28
C GLU A 87 1.46 -20.14 -2.24
N VAL A 88 0.45 -19.87 -1.41
CA VAL A 88 -0.01 -20.79 -0.37
C VAL A 88 -0.53 -22.09 -0.98
N ASN A 89 -1.35 -22.00 -2.03
CA ASN A 89 -1.92 -23.17 -2.70
C ASN A 89 -0.84 -23.99 -3.43
N ASN A 90 0.15 -23.33 -4.04
CA ASN A 90 1.27 -24.01 -4.68
C ASN A 90 2.10 -24.80 -3.65
N PHE A 91 2.44 -24.19 -2.52
CA PHE A 91 3.14 -24.87 -1.44
C PHE A 91 2.31 -26.04 -0.87
N ALA A 92 1.01 -25.84 -0.63
CA ALA A 92 0.13 -26.89 -0.12
C ALA A 92 -0.04 -28.06 -1.12
N HIS A 93 -0.09 -27.76 -2.43
CA HIS A 93 -0.17 -28.78 -3.47
C HIS A 93 1.06 -29.69 -3.51
N GLU A 94 2.25 -29.12 -3.32
CA GLU A 94 3.51 -29.87 -3.27
C GLU A 94 3.71 -30.63 -1.95
N ASN A 95 2.96 -30.27 -0.90
CA ASN A 95 3.09 -30.82 0.45
C ASN A 95 1.71 -31.25 1.00
N PRO A 96 1.10 -32.31 0.44
CA PRO A 96 -0.29 -32.69 0.75
C PRO A 96 -0.51 -33.16 2.20
N ASP A 97 0.56 -33.41 2.95
CA ASP A 97 0.53 -33.78 4.38
C ASP A 97 0.60 -32.57 5.32
N ILE A 98 0.71 -31.34 4.78
CA ILE A 98 0.72 -30.09 5.53
C ILE A 98 -0.57 -29.31 5.29
N ASP A 99 -1.33 -29.09 6.34
CA ASP A 99 -2.54 -28.24 6.33
C ASP A 99 -2.14 -26.77 6.48
N VAL A 100 -2.18 -26.02 5.38
CA VAL A 100 -1.93 -24.58 5.41
C VAL A 100 -3.25 -23.82 5.50
N LYS A 101 -3.43 -23.07 6.60
CA LYS A 101 -4.59 -22.20 6.82
C LYS A 101 -4.24 -20.76 6.48
N PHE A 102 -4.95 -20.19 5.51
CA PHE A 102 -4.73 -18.81 5.08
C PHE A 102 -5.64 -17.85 5.83
N GLY A 103 -5.06 -16.86 6.49
CA GLY A 103 -5.75 -15.77 7.19
C GLY A 103 -6.23 -14.67 6.26
N ARG A 104 -7.17 -13.85 6.75
CA ARG A 104 -7.61 -12.63 6.09
C ARG A 104 -6.65 -11.46 6.33
N ASP A 105 -6.80 -10.41 5.53
CA ASP A 105 -6.16 -9.12 5.77
C ASP A 105 -6.62 -8.48 7.09
N LEU A 106 -5.92 -7.45 7.56
CA LEU A 106 -6.31 -6.74 8.79
C LEU A 106 -7.69 -6.08 8.65
N ALA A 107 -8.01 -5.61 7.45
CA ALA A 107 -9.25 -4.94 7.06
C ALA A 107 -9.57 -3.68 7.90
N ILE A 108 -10.86 -3.32 7.95
CA ILE A 108 -11.37 -2.25 8.80
C ILE A 108 -11.57 -2.81 10.21
N ASP A 109 -10.76 -2.33 11.14
CA ASP A 109 -10.73 -2.83 12.52
C ASP A 109 -10.77 -1.66 13.53
N PRO A 110 -11.57 -1.74 14.61
CA PRO A 110 -11.59 -0.72 15.66
C PRO A 110 -10.21 -0.40 16.25
N LYS A 111 -9.30 -1.38 16.37
CA LYS A 111 -7.93 -1.20 16.86
C LYS A 111 -7.09 -0.39 15.89
N LEU A 112 -7.25 -0.60 14.58
CA LEU A 112 -6.55 0.19 13.57
C LEU A 112 -7.10 1.61 13.49
N LEU A 113 -8.40 1.82 13.67
CA LEU A 113 -8.99 3.15 13.80
C LEU A 113 -8.47 3.87 15.04
N ARG A 114 -8.34 3.16 16.17
CA ARG A 114 -7.79 3.73 17.39
C ARG A 114 -6.29 4.06 17.23
N ALA A 115 -5.50 3.17 16.64
CA ALA A 115 -4.10 3.44 16.33
C ALA A 115 -3.94 4.66 15.40
N SER A 116 -4.82 4.77 14.40
CA SER A 116 -4.85 5.95 13.50
C SER A 116 -5.17 7.23 14.26
N ALA A 117 -6.17 7.18 15.15
CA ALA A 117 -6.51 8.31 16.00
C ALA A 117 -5.32 8.73 16.87
N ASP A 118 -4.65 7.77 17.53
CA ASP A 118 -3.50 8.06 18.38
C ASP A 118 -2.37 8.73 17.57
N ARG A 119 -2.05 8.26 16.35
CA ARG A 119 -1.08 8.92 15.44
C ARG A 119 -1.46 10.33 15.04
N ILE A 120 -2.74 10.57 14.77
CA ILE A 120 -3.27 11.88 14.40
C ILE A 120 -3.19 12.85 15.58
N GLU A 121 -3.56 12.40 16.78
CA GLU A 121 -3.50 13.21 18.00
C GLU A 121 -2.04 13.51 18.40
N GLU A 122 -1.13 12.54 18.25
CA GLU A 122 0.32 12.75 18.43
C GLU A 122 0.83 13.90 17.54
N ALA A 123 0.40 13.94 16.28
CA ALA A 123 0.80 14.99 15.34
C ALA A 123 0.16 16.36 15.67
N LEU A 124 -1.04 16.36 16.24
CA LEU A 124 -1.75 17.58 16.65
C LEU A 124 -1.26 18.14 17.99
N ALA A 125 -0.54 17.35 18.80
CA ALA A 125 -0.09 17.77 20.12
C ALA A 125 0.85 18.99 20.10
N THR A 126 1.46 19.31 18.96
CA THR A 126 2.34 20.47 18.76
C THR A 126 1.75 21.54 17.83
N ALA A 127 0.47 21.42 17.48
CA ALA A 127 -0.21 22.33 16.56
C ALA A 127 -0.64 23.63 17.24
N ASP A 128 -0.97 24.67 16.45
CA ASP A 128 -1.57 25.90 16.97
C ASP A 128 -2.93 25.66 17.66
N ASP A 129 -3.02 25.93 18.97
CA ASP A 129 -4.27 25.79 19.73
C ASP A 129 -5.41 26.73 19.23
N GLY A 130 -5.08 27.75 18.43
CA GLY A 130 -6.03 28.69 17.84
C GLY A 130 -6.91 28.12 16.72
N ILE A 131 -6.50 27.03 16.05
CA ILE A 131 -7.27 26.40 14.98
C ILE A 131 -8.02 25.19 15.53
N THR A 132 -9.35 25.28 15.55
CA THR A 132 -10.21 24.19 16.05
C THR A 132 -10.27 23.01 15.08
N ARG A 133 -10.68 21.84 15.58
CA ARG A 133 -10.93 20.67 14.71
C ARG A 133 -11.99 20.93 13.63
N LYS A 134 -12.97 21.81 13.88
CA LYS A 134 -13.99 22.18 12.89
C LYS A 134 -13.43 23.02 11.75
N ASP A 135 -12.34 23.74 12.00
CA ASP A 135 -11.57 24.49 10.98
C ASP A 135 -10.40 23.67 10.40
N THR A 136 -10.34 22.36 10.70
CA THR A 136 -9.30 21.44 10.22
C THR A 136 -9.88 20.39 9.28
N LEU A 137 -9.19 20.15 8.17
CA LEU A 137 -9.46 19.05 7.24
C LEU A 137 -8.49 17.89 7.50
N LEU A 138 -9.02 16.66 7.55
CA LEU A 138 -8.22 15.44 7.62
C LEU A 138 -8.07 14.83 6.22
N MET A 139 -6.86 14.81 5.67
CA MET A 139 -6.53 14.10 4.43
C MET A 139 -6.02 12.70 4.78
N VAL A 140 -6.83 11.67 4.51
CA VAL A 140 -6.39 10.27 4.69
C VAL A 140 -5.83 9.75 3.38
N VAL A 141 -4.59 9.28 3.41
CA VAL A 141 -3.87 8.83 2.22
C VAL A 141 -3.70 7.33 2.23
N GLY A 142 -4.30 6.65 1.24
CA GLY A 142 -4.10 5.22 1.01
C GLY A 142 -3.02 4.95 -0.05
N ARG A 143 -2.60 3.68 -0.19
CA ARG A 143 -1.73 3.26 -1.31
C ARG A 143 -2.43 3.43 -2.66
N GLY A 144 -3.69 3.04 -2.75
CA GLY A 144 -4.45 3.01 -4.00
C GLY A 144 -4.09 1.79 -4.84
N THR A 145 -5.12 1.11 -5.33
CA THR A 145 -5.02 -0.12 -6.13
C THR A 145 -5.98 -0.06 -7.33
N ASN A 146 -5.95 -1.07 -8.19
CA ASN A 146 -6.96 -1.28 -9.22
C ASN A 146 -8.21 -2.04 -8.70
N ASP A 147 -8.29 -2.28 -7.39
CA ASP A 147 -9.42 -2.92 -6.73
C ASP A 147 -10.27 -1.84 -6.04
N PRO A 148 -11.50 -1.58 -6.52
CA PRO A 148 -12.35 -0.53 -5.97
C PRO A 148 -12.83 -0.83 -4.55
N ASP A 149 -12.98 -2.10 -4.18
CA ASP A 149 -13.39 -2.52 -2.83
C ASP A 149 -12.28 -2.14 -1.82
N ALA A 150 -11.01 -2.43 -2.16
CA ALA A 150 -9.88 -2.00 -1.35
C ALA A 150 -9.74 -0.46 -1.28
N ASN A 151 -9.99 0.24 -2.38
CA ASN A 151 -9.96 1.71 -2.40
C ASN A 151 -11.08 2.33 -1.55
N SER A 152 -12.28 1.73 -1.57
CA SER A 152 -13.45 2.17 -0.80
C SER A 152 -13.24 2.07 0.72
N ASN A 153 -12.43 1.12 1.17
CA ASN A 153 -12.09 0.98 2.58
C ASN A 153 -11.36 2.22 3.13
N VAL A 154 -10.57 2.92 2.31
CA VAL A 154 -9.93 4.19 2.72
C VAL A 154 -10.98 5.26 3.01
N TYR A 155 -12.06 5.33 2.22
CA TYR A 155 -13.18 6.25 2.49
C TYR A 155 -13.86 5.91 3.81
N LYS A 156 -14.05 4.63 4.11
CA LYS A 156 -14.64 4.20 5.38
C LYS A 156 -13.76 4.60 6.57
N VAL A 157 -12.44 4.36 6.50
CA VAL A 157 -11.48 4.82 7.53
C VAL A 157 -11.56 6.33 7.70
N ALA A 158 -11.44 7.08 6.61
CA ALA A 158 -11.48 8.54 6.61
C ALA A 158 -12.75 9.07 7.28
N ARG A 159 -13.91 8.51 6.91
CA ARG A 159 -15.19 8.91 7.47
C ARG A 159 -15.29 8.64 8.98
N MET A 160 -14.88 7.45 9.41
CA MET A 160 -14.91 7.07 10.83
C MET A 160 -13.97 7.95 11.66
N LEU A 161 -12.77 8.26 11.15
CA LEU A 161 -11.84 9.17 11.83
C LEU A 161 -12.35 10.61 11.86
N GLN A 162 -12.94 11.09 10.77
CA GLN A 162 -13.51 12.44 10.70
C GLN A 162 -14.58 12.65 11.77
N GLU A 163 -15.61 11.80 11.77
CA GLU A 163 -16.74 11.93 12.70
C GLU A 163 -16.30 11.62 14.13
N GLY A 164 -15.46 10.60 14.32
CA GLY A 164 -14.98 10.17 15.63
C GLY A 164 -14.07 11.17 16.33
N LEU A 165 -13.24 11.90 15.57
CA LEU A 165 -12.31 12.90 16.13
C LEU A 165 -12.88 14.33 16.05
N GLY A 166 -13.94 14.53 15.28
CA GLY A 166 -14.67 15.80 15.20
C GLY A 166 -14.14 16.79 14.16
N PHE A 167 -13.32 16.34 13.21
CA PHE A 167 -12.81 17.16 12.10
C PHE A 167 -13.95 17.80 11.29
N GLY A 168 -13.71 18.99 10.76
CA GLY A 168 -14.68 19.71 9.92
C GLY A 168 -14.97 19.00 8.62
N ARG A 169 -13.95 18.36 8.04
CA ARG A 169 -14.02 17.62 6.77
C ARG A 169 -12.96 16.54 6.72
N THR A 170 -13.20 15.53 5.89
CA THR A 170 -12.14 14.65 5.40
C THR A 170 -12.15 14.59 3.88
N GLU A 171 -10.96 14.44 3.31
CA GLU A 171 -10.76 14.12 1.90
C GLU A 171 -9.81 12.92 1.78
N ILE A 172 -9.88 12.23 0.66
CA ILE A 172 -9.07 11.03 0.40
C ILE A 172 -8.08 11.33 -0.72
N SER A 173 -6.88 10.77 -0.61
CA SER A 173 -5.93 10.72 -1.72
C SER A 173 -5.19 9.40 -1.74
N TYR A 174 -4.51 9.14 -2.86
CA TYR A 174 -3.73 7.93 -3.04
C TYR A 174 -2.29 8.25 -3.49
N SER A 175 -1.32 7.48 -3.00
CA SER A 175 0.09 7.66 -3.36
C SER A 175 0.48 6.92 -4.66
N GLY A 176 -0.26 5.86 -4.99
CA GLY A 176 -0.08 4.97 -6.13
C GLY A 176 -1.32 4.92 -7.01
N VAL A 177 -1.69 3.74 -7.49
CA VAL A 177 -2.56 3.48 -8.66
C VAL A 177 -3.84 4.33 -8.75
N ALA A 178 -4.56 4.51 -7.64
CA ALA A 178 -5.85 5.18 -7.62
C ALA A 178 -5.74 6.73 -7.63
N HIS A 179 -6.89 7.39 -7.78
CA HIS A 179 -7.00 8.84 -7.86
C HIS A 179 -8.06 9.36 -6.86
N PRO A 180 -7.95 10.62 -6.38
CA PRO A 180 -6.93 11.61 -6.73
C PRO A 180 -5.55 11.32 -6.13
N ARG A 181 -4.49 11.81 -6.77
CA ARG A 181 -3.11 11.76 -6.23
C ARG A 181 -2.95 12.84 -5.16
N VAL A 182 -2.07 12.61 -4.18
CA VAL A 182 -1.88 13.49 -3.00
C VAL A 182 -1.75 14.97 -3.36
N ASN A 183 -0.88 15.33 -4.30
CA ASN A 183 -0.67 16.71 -4.71
C ASN A 183 -1.92 17.34 -5.33
N ALA A 184 -2.65 16.60 -6.18
CA ALA A 184 -3.90 17.05 -6.78
C ALA A 184 -5.02 17.16 -5.73
N GLY A 185 -5.18 16.15 -4.89
CA GLY A 185 -6.21 16.11 -3.84
C GLY A 185 -6.00 17.19 -2.77
N LEU A 186 -4.76 17.48 -2.38
CA LEU A 186 -4.47 18.60 -1.47
C LEU A 186 -4.83 19.94 -2.10
N ARG A 187 -4.46 20.19 -3.37
CA ARG A 187 -4.84 21.43 -4.08
C ARG A 187 -6.36 21.58 -4.25
N GLU A 188 -7.07 20.47 -4.45
CA GLU A 188 -8.53 20.48 -4.47
C GLU A 188 -9.09 20.81 -3.07
N ALA A 189 -8.55 20.19 -2.02
CA ALA A 189 -8.94 20.45 -0.64
C ALA A 189 -8.72 21.92 -0.22
N MET A 190 -7.69 22.59 -0.75
CA MET A 190 -7.42 24.02 -0.48
C MET A 190 -8.56 24.93 -0.92
N LYS A 191 -9.34 24.54 -1.93
CA LYS A 191 -10.49 25.32 -2.41
C LYS A 191 -11.64 25.33 -1.40
N LEU A 192 -11.60 24.48 -0.37
CA LEU A 192 -12.65 24.38 0.66
C LEU A 192 -12.46 25.39 1.81
N GLY A 193 -11.31 26.07 1.90
CA GLY A 193 -11.09 27.16 2.86
C GLY A 193 -10.84 26.76 4.32
N TYR A 194 -10.38 25.53 4.57
CA TYR A 194 -9.94 25.10 5.90
C TYR A 194 -8.61 25.75 6.29
N LYS A 195 -8.43 26.07 7.57
CA LYS A 195 -7.23 26.76 8.08
C LYS A 195 -6.07 25.82 8.37
N ARG A 196 -6.38 24.54 8.57
CA ARG A 196 -5.39 23.48 8.80
C ARG A 196 -5.73 22.23 7.98
N VAL A 197 -4.69 21.55 7.51
CA VAL A 197 -4.77 20.19 6.96
C VAL A 197 -3.87 19.26 7.74
N VAL A 198 -4.45 18.16 8.23
CA VAL A 198 -3.67 17.02 8.74
C VAL A 198 -3.62 15.96 7.66
N VAL A 199 -2.41 15.60 7.22
CA VAL A 199 -2.17 14.53 6.25
C VAL A 199 -1.77 13.27 7.00
N PHE A 200 -2.62 12.24 6.94
CA PHE A 200 -2.42 10.97 7.62
C PHE A 200 -2.26 9.82 6.60
N PRO A 201 -1.05 9.26 6.46
CA PRO A 201 -0.83 8.06 5.65
C PRO A 201 -1.35 6.80 6.37
N TYR A 202 -2.37 6.15 5.81
CA TYR A 202 -2.87 4.86 6.31
C TYR A 202 -2.03 3.70 5.78
N PHE A 203 -0.86 3.51 6.38
CA PHE A 203 0.17 2.54 5.99
C PHE A 203 0.76 1.82 7.21
N LEU A 204 1.26 0.60 7.00
CA LEU A 204 1.98 -0.14 8.05
C LEU A 204 3.45 0.27 8.14
N PHE A 205 4.14 0.49 7.03
CA PHE A 205 5.59 0.64 7.02
C PHE A 205 6.04 1.87 6.23
N ALA A 206 7.26 2.30 6.51
CA ALA A 206 8.00 3.30 5.75
C ALA A 206 8.13 2.91 4.27
N GLY A 207 8.66 3.85 3.48
CA GLY A 207 9.07 3.58 2.12
C GLY A 207 8.96 4.80 1.23
N ILE A 208 9.39 4.64 -0.03
CA ILE A 208 9.32 5.68 -1.07
C ILE A 208 7.93 6.31 -1.22
N LEU A 209 6.86 5.58 -0.89
CA LEU A 209 5.50 6.07 -0.98
C LEU A 209 5.17 7.03 0.16
N ILE A 210 5.63 6.76 1.38
CA ILE A 210 5.48 7.68 2.52
C ILE A 210 6.28 8.95 2.26
N ASP A 211 7.54 8.80 1.84
CA ASP A 211 8.39 9.95 1.52
C ASP A 211 7.71 10.85 0.48
N ARG A 212 7.14 10.25 -0.58
CA ARG A 212 6.41 10.98 -1.62
C ARG A 212 5.17 11.70 -1.09
N ILE A 213 4.41 11.08 -0.18
CA ILE A 213 3.24 11.74 0.44
C ILE A 213 3.70 13.01 1.16
N TYR A 214 4.76 12.92 1.95
CA TYR A 214 5.29 14.06 2.70
C TYR A 214 5.91 15.12 1.78
N THR A 215 6.69 14.72 0.76
CA THR A 215 7.22 15.64 -0.24
C THR A 215 6.11 16.40 -0.96
N HIS A 216 5.08 15.71 -1.46
CA HIS A 216 3.93 16.37 -2.09
C HIS A 216 3.14 17.26 -1.11
N THR A 217 3.12 16.90 0.18
CA THR A 217 2.50 17.75 1.21
C THR A 217 3.29 19.04 1.38
N ASP A 218 4.62 18.95 1.46
CA ASP A 218 5.51 20.12 1.62
C ASP A 218 5.46 21.03 0.37
N GLU A 219 5.40 20.44 -0.83
CA GLU A 219 5.21 21.17 -2.08
C GLU A 219 3.92 22.00 -2.08
N VAL A 220 2.80 21.39 -1.71
CA VAL A 220 1.51 22.10 -1.66
C VAL A 220 1.49 23.09 -0.49
N ALA A 221 2.07 22.77 0.66
CA ALA A 221 2.15 23.71 1.78
C ALA A 221 2.88 25.00 1.41
N ALA A 222 3.93 24.93 0.57
CA ALA A 222 4.63 26.10 0.05
C ALA A 222 3.76 26.98 -0.87
N GLU A 223 2.74 26.42 -1.51
CA GLU A 223 1.78 27.17 -2.34
C GLU A 223 0.70 27.90 -1.50
N PHE A 224 0.49 27.47 -0.24
CA PHE A 224 -0.58 27.97 0.64
C PHE A 224 -0.04 28.35 2.03
N PRO A 225 0.77 29.42 2.15
CA PRO A 225 1.48 29.77 3.39
C PRO A 225 0.56 30.18 4.55
N ASP A 226 -0.71 30.53 4.28
CA ASP A 226 -1.70 30.91 5.29
C ASP A 226 -2.45 29.70 5.88
N VAL A 227 -2.16 28.48 5.40
CA VAL A 227 -2.77 27.23 5.87
C VAL A 227 -1.72 26.40 6.61
N GLU A 228 -2.06 25.92 7.80
CA GLU A 228 -1.16 25.05 8.55
C GLU A 228 -1.24 23.60 8.04
N PHE A 229 -0.11 23.04 7.64
CA PHE A 229 0.00 21.63 7.23
C PHE A 229 0.69 20.81 8.29
N ILE A 230 0.04 19.72 8.70
CA ILE A 230 0.56 18.77 9.70
C ILE A 230 0.66 17.40 9.07
N LYS A 231 1.83 16.78 9.19
CA LYS A 231 2.09 15.41 8.71
C LYS A 231 2.02 14.47 9.91
N ALA A 232 1.01 13.60 9.94
CA ALA A 232 0.91 12.56 10.95
C ALA A 232 1.75 11.34 10.54
N GLU A 233 2.33 10.65 11.53
CA GLU A 233 3.01 9.38 11.30
C GLU A 233 2.01 8.29 10.85
N TYR A 234 2.51 7.31 10.11
CA TYR A 234 1.76 6.11 9.74
C TYR A 234 1.69 5.12 10.93
N LEU A 235 0.99 3.99 10.76
CA LEU A 235 0.64 3.08 11.86
C LEU A 235 1.88 2.46 12.52
N ARG A 236 2.81 1.91 11.73
CA ARG A 236 4.02 1.23 12.20
C ARG A 236 3.70 0.10 13.19
N ASP A 237 4.51 -0.02 14.23
CA ASP A 237 4.50 -0.99 15.32
C ASP A 237 3.58 -0.57 16.47
N HIS A 238 2.57 0.28 16.20
CA HIS A 238 1.61 0.68 17.22
C HIS A 238 1.01 -0.57 17.90
N PRO A 239 0.92 -0.63 19.24
CA PRO A 239 0.51 -1.86 19.95
C PRO A 239 -0.81 -2.46 19.44
N LEU A 240 -1.79 -1.61 19.14
CA LEU A 240 -3.08 -2.03 18.58
C LEU A 240 -3.00 -2.63 17.15
N VAL A 241 -1.95 -2.31 16.39
CA VAL A 241 -1.65 -3.00 15.12
C VAL A 241 -1.22 -4.43 15.40
N LEU A 242 -0.29 -4.62 16.34
CA LEU A 242 0.20 -5.95 16.75
C LEU A 242 -0.94 -6.83 17.29
N GLU A 243 -1.82 -6.25 18.12
CA GLU A 243 -3.03 -6.92 18.59
C GLU A 243 -3.95 -7.32 17.44
N SER A 244 -4.07 -6.48 16.41
CA SER A 244 -4.88 -6.81 15.22
C SER A 244 -4.33 -8.03 14.48
N PHE A 245 -3.00 -8.16 14.36
CA PHE A 245 -2.38 -9.36 13.81
C PHE A 245 -2.67 -10.60 14.65
N ALA A 246 -2.57 -10.49 15.98
CA ALA A 246 -2.85 -11.58 16.89
C ALA A 246 -4.33 -12.05 16.79
N GLU A 247 -5.27 -11.11 16.65
CA GLU A 247 -6.68 -11.44 16.41
C GLU A 247 -6.91 -12.10 15.07
N ARG A 248 -6.30 -11.60 13.99
CA ARG A 248 -6.39 -12.26 12.67
C ARG A 248 -5.86 -13.70 12.72
N LEU A 249 -4.81 -13.98 13.49
CA LEU A 249 -4.36 -15.35 13.70
C LEU A 249 -5.40 -16.19 14.46
N ALA A 250 -5.95 -15.68 15.56
CA ALA A 250 -6.95 -16.39 16.36
C ALA A 250 -8.22 -16.71 15.55
N GLU A 251 -8.66 -15.80 14.68
CA GLU A 251 -9.81 -15.99 13.77
C GLU A 251 -9.65 -17.20 12.85
N ILE A 252 -8.41 -17.55 12.46
CA ILE A 252 -8.14 -18.72 11.63
C ILE A 252 -8.53 -20.01 12.36
N ASP A 253 -8.33 -20.07 13.67
CA ASP A 253 -8.68 -21.23 14.50
C ASP A 253 -10.15 -21.26 14.91
N THR A 254 -10.78 -20.10 15.15
CA THR A 254 -12.20 -20.03 15.54
C THR A 254 -13.16 -20.21 14.36
N GLY A 255 -12.66 -20.14 13.12
CA GLY A 255 -13.47 -20.19 11.91
C GLY A 255 -14.18 -18.86 11.59
N GLU A 256 -13.82 -17.78 12.29
CA GLU A 256 -14.35 -16.43 12.06
C GLU A 256 -13.55 -15.65 11.00
N ASN A 257 -12.54 -16.30 10.41
CA ASN A 257 -11.68 -15.82 9.34
C ASN A 257 -12.41 -15.66 7.99
N ASN A 258 -13.43 -14.79 7.98
CA ASN A 258 -14.24 -14.51 6.80
C ASN A 258 -13.63 -13.34 6.01
N MET A 259 -13.13 -13.64 4.81
CA MET A 259 -12.82 -12.61 3.82
C MET A 259 -14.11 -11.91 3.36
N ASN A 260 -14.06 -10.60 3.09
CA ASN A 260 -15.18 -9.92 2.42
C ASN A 260 -15.32 -10.43 0.98
N CYS A 261 -16.07 -11.52 0.80
CA CYS A 261 -16.34 -12.12 -0.49
C CYS A 261 -17.61 -11.56 -1.14
N GLN A 262 -18.43 -10.81 -0.40
CA GLN A 262 -19.69 -10.25 -0.90
C GLN A 262 -19.46 -9.20 -2.00
N LEU A 263 -18.36 -8.45 -1.92
CA LEU A 263 -17.98 -7.44 -2.91
C LEU A 263 -16.71 -7.83 -3.68
N CYS A 264 -16.31 -9.10 -3.62
CA CYS A 264 -15.12 -9.56 -4.31
C CYS A 264 -15.42 -9.71 -5.81
N LYS A 265 -14.82 -8.86 -6.64
CA LYS A 265 -14.97 -8.87 -8.10
C LYS A 265 -14.60 -10.19 -8.79
N TYR A 266 -13.86 -11.06 -8.12
CA TYR A 266 -13.51 -12.39 -8.64
C TYR A 266 -14.59 -13.45 -8.36
N ARG A 267 -15.53 -13.16 -7.44
CA ARG A 267 -16.59 -14.09 -7.00
C ARG A 267 -18.00 -13.63 -7.37
N GLU A 268 -18.22 -12.33 -7.46
CA GLU A 268 -19.52 -11.73 -7.72
C GLU A 268 -19.43 -10.69 -8.85
N GLN A 269 -20.53 -10.49 -9.58
CA GLN A 269 -20.60 -9.47 -10.62
C GLN A 269 -20.62 -8.07 -10.01
N ILE A 270 -19.46 -7.42 -10.02
CA ILE A 270 -19.29 -6.04 -9.57
C ILE A 270 -19.28 -5.13 -10.79
N ILE A 271 -20.00 -4.01 -10.69
CA ILE A 271 -20.13 -3.01 -11.76
C ILE A 271 -18.76 -2.59 -12.32
N GLY A 272 -18.58 -2.75 -13.63
CA GLY A 272 -17.33 -2.42 -14.34
C GLY A 272 -16.21 -3.45 -14.22
N PHE A 273 -16.47 -4.58 -13.56
CA PHE A 273 -15.55 -5.72 -13.39
C PHE A 273 -16.23 -7.06 -13.70
N GLU A 274 -17.26 -7.06 -14.55
CA GLU A 274 -18.05 -8.25 -14.88
C GLU A 274 -17.18 -9.36 -15.51
N GLY A 275 -16.11 -8.98 -16.22
CA GLY A 275 -15.15 -9.91 -16.83
C GLY A 275 -14.17 -10.57 -15.86
N ASP A 276 -14.09 -10.11 -14.61
CA ASP A 276 -13.17 -10.66 -13.60
C ASP A 276 -13.78 -11.85 -12.84
N VAL A 277 -15.09 -12.11 -12.99
CA VAL A 277 -15.78 -13.18 -12.28
C VAL A 277 -15.28 -14.55 -12.75
N GLY A 278 -14.80 -15.36 -11.80
CA GLY A 278 -14.32 -16.71 -12.08
C GLY A 278 -12.93 -16.78 -12.73
N THR A 279 -12.20 -15.67 -12.87
CA THR A 279 -10.81 -15.70 -13.34
C THR A 279 -9.94 -16.51 -12.39
N ALA A 280 -9.00 -17.30 -12.93
CA ALA A 280 -8.07 -18.08 -12.13
C ALA A 280 -7.17 -17.17 -11.27
N GLN A 281 -6.88 -17.61 -10.04
CA GLN A 281 -5.87 -16.98 -9.20
C GLN A 281 -4.48 -17.28 -9.78
N ILE A 282 -3.79 -16.25 -10.26
CA ILE A 282 -2.44 -16.34 -10.83
C ILE A 282 -1.55 -15.35 -10.10
N GLY A 283 -0.39 -15.83 -9.63
CA GLY A 283 0.65 -14.98 -9.05
C GLY A 283 1.27 -14.06 -10.10
N HIS A 284 1.07 -12.75 -9.97
CA HIS A 284 1.68 -11.75 -10.86
C HIS A 284 3.08 -11.31 -10.39
N HIS A 285 3.48 -11.74 -9.21
CA HIS A 285 4.67 -11.28 -8.49
C HIS A 285 5.95 -12.05 -8.80
N HIS A 286 5.85 -13.21 -9.47
CA HIS A 286 6.99 -14.13 -9.66
C HIS A 286 8.24 -13.48 -10.29
N HIS A 287 8.05 -12.50 -11.18
CA HIS A 287 9.13 -11.83 -11.89
C HIS A 287 9.89 -10.80 -11.04
N VAL A 288 9.42 -10.48 -9.82
CA VAL A 288 10.04 -9.50 -8.90
C VAL A 288 10.35 -10.07 -7.51
N MET A 289 10.19 -11.38 -7.32
CA MET A 289 10.53 -12.04 -6.06
C MET A 289 12.02 -11.85 -5.73
N GLY A 290 12.32 -11.30 -4.56
CA GLY A 290 13.70 -11.09 -4.10
C GLY A 290 14.49 -9.99 -4.80
N ILE A 291 13.92 -9.26 -5.76
CA ILE A 291 14.65 -8.26 -6.54
C ILE A 291 14.70 -6.91 -5.82
N GLY A 292 15.88 -6.49 -5.37
CA GLY A 292 16.13 -5.12 -4.93
C GLY A 292 16.76 -4.95 -3.55
N THR A 293 17.11 -6.03 -2.86
CA THR A 293 17.89 -6.00 -1.61
C THR A 293 19.35 -6.41 -1.78
N ASP A 294 19.83 -6.52 -3.02
CA ASP A 294 21.19 -6.94 -3.35
C ASP A 294 22.18 -5.77 -3.24
N GLY A 295 22.23 -5.14 -2.05
CA GLY A 295 23.30 -4.22 -1.65
C GLY A 295 24.61 -4.92 -1.30
N HIS A 296 24.69 -6.24 -1.51
CA HIS A 296 25.91 -7.01 -1.38
C HIS A 296 26.43 -7.40 -2.76
N SER A 297 27.47 -6.69 -3.18
CA SER A 297 28.38 -7.03 -4.26
C SER A 297 28.90 -8.46 -4.09
N HIS A 298 28.15 -9.45 -4.57
CA HIS A 298 28.74 -10.72 -4.94
C HIS A 298 29.52 -10.50 -6.24
N GLY A 299 30.75 -10.03 -6.07
CA GLY A 299 31.78 -10.08 -7.09
C GLY A 299 32.06 -11.55 -7.43
N HIS A 300 31.22 -12.14 -8.27
CA HIS A 300 31.53 -13.38 -8.94
C HIS A 300 32.60 -13.07 -10.00
N SER A 301 33.85 -13.15 -9.56
CA SER A 301 35.01 -13.26 -10.43
C SER A 301 34.94 -14.58 -11.19
N HIS A 302 34.15 -14.62 -12.26
CA HIS A 302 34.28 -15.66 -13.28
C HIS A 302 35.51 -15.34 -14.12
N GLY A 303 36.67 -15.76 -13.63
CA GLY A 303 37.90 -15.84 -14.41
C GLY A 303 37.77 -16.93 -15.47
N HIS A 304 37.18 -16.59 -16.61
CA HIS A 304 37.29 -17.42 -17.82
C HIS A 304 38.51 -16.96 -18.62
N SER A 305 39.60 -17.71 -18.46
CA SER A 305 40.73 -17.64 -19.38
C SER A 305 40.31 -18.30 -20.70
N HIS A 306 40.03 -17.49 -21.73
CA HIS A 306 40.06 -17.96 -23.11
C HIS A 306 41.26 -17.30 -23.79
N GLY A 307 42.33 -18.08 -23.93
CA GLY A 307 43.44 -17.75 -24.80
C GLY A 307 43.01 -17.90 -26.24
N HIS A 308 42.81 -16.77 -26.93
CA HIS A 308 42.83 -16.70 -28.38
C HIS A 308 43.94 -15.76 -28.80
N GLY A 309 45.02 -16.34 -29.32
CA GLY A 309 46.05 -15.60 -30.01
C GLY A 309 45.57 -15.25 -31.41
N HIS A 310 45.70 -13.98 -31.80
CA HIS A 310 45.84 -13.59 -33.20
C HIS A 310 46.66 -12.30 -33.32
N GLY A 311 47.82 -12.43 -33.97
CA GLY A 311 48.18 -11.70 -35.19
C GLY A 311 48.16 -10.17 -35.17
N HIS A 312 49.36 -9.61 -35.19
CA HIS A 312 49.70 -8.21 -35.45
C HIS A 312 48.99 -7.57 -36.66
N GLY A 313 48.73 -6.26 -36.55
CA GLY A 313 48.48 -5.36 -37.67
C GLY A 313 48.51 -3.89 -37.23
N HIS A 314 49.63 -3.22 -37.49
CA HIS A 314 49.84 -1.79 -37.25
C HIS A 314 48.90 -0.92 -38.11
N GLY A 315 48.47 0.24 -37.59
CA GLY A 315 47.77 1.26 -38.37
C GLY A 315 47.66 2.57 -37.61
N HIS A 316 48.27 3.61 -38.15
CA HIS A 316 48.58 4.89 -37.55
C HIS A 316 47.44 5.94 -37.58
N HIS A 317 47.55 6.90 -36.64
CA HIS A 317 47.36 8.36 -36.80
C HIS A 317 45.99 9.03 -37.08
N HIS A 318 45.75 10.01 -36.21
CA HIS A 318 45.27 11.39 -36.41
C HIS A 318 43.87 11.70 -36.96
N GLY A 319 43.12 12.47 -36.15
CA GLY A 319 42.86 13.87 -36.50
C GLY A 319 41.42 14.23 -36.92
N HIS A 320 40.92 15.29 -36.29
CA HIS A 320 39.77 16.14 -36.65
C HIS A 320 38.39 15.48 -36.44
N GLY A 321 37.50 15.96 -35.56
CA GLY A 321 37.11 17.35 -35.33
C GLY A 321 36.07 17.73 -36.38
N HIS A 322 34.78 17.75 -36.02
CA HIS A 322 33.78 18.70 -36.53
C HIS A 322 32.50 18.64 -35.69
N SER A 323 32.20 19.79 -35.10
CA SER A 323 30.91 20.25 -34.61
C SER A 323 29.84 20.22 -35.70
N HIS A 324 28.62 19.77 -35.38
CA HIS A 324 27.42 20.32 -36.01
C HIS A 324 26.27 20.39 -35.00
N SER A 325 25.91 21.61 -34.66
CA SER A 325 24.66 22.06 -34.07
C SER A 325 23.52 21.94 -35.09
N HIS A 326 22.38 21.39 -34.69
CA HIS A 326 21.11 21.72 -35.32
C HIS A 326 20.01 21.84 -34.25
N SER A 327 19.66 23.09 -34.00
CA SER A 327 18.41 23.56 -33.40
C SER A 327 17.25 23.28 -34.35
N HIS A 328 16.19 22.65 -33.85
CA HIS A 328 14.86 22.73 -34.47
C HIS A 328 13.84 23.12 -33.41
N ASP A 329 13.42 24.38 -33.54
CA ASP A 329 12.31 25.04 -32.88
C ASP A 329 11.04 24.68 -33.64
N HIS A 330 10.01 24.18 -32.97
CA HIS A 330 8.67 24.03 -33.54
C HIS A 330 7.62 24.33 -32.47
N SER A 331 7.24 25.59 -32.43
CA SER A 331 5.99 26.10 -31.88
C SER A 331 4.83 25.70 -32.81
N HIS A 332 3.78 25.11 -32.25
CA HIS A 332 2.46 25.06 -32.89
C HIS A 332 1.39 25.46 -31.87
N ASP A 333 0.91 26.68 -32.09
CA ASP A 333 -0.25 27.30 -31.50
C ASP A 333 -1.50 26.83 -32.27
N HIS A 334 -2.50 26.30 -31.56
CA HIS A 334 -3.82 26.03 -32.12
C HIS A 334 -4.89 26.43 -31.11
N GLY A 335 -5.27 27.70 -31.18
CA GLY A 335 -6.52 28.19 -30.61
C GLY A 335 -7.72 27.66 -31.40
N HIS A 336 -8.67 27.05 -30.69
CA HIS A 336 -10.04 26.89 -31.16
C HIS A 336 -11.00 27.39 -30.09
N SER A 337 -11.62 28.53 -30.40
CA SER A 337 -12.78 29.07 -29.71
C SER A 337 -14.04 28.44 -30.29
N HIS A 338 -14.91 27.94 -29.42
CA HIS A 338 -16.29 27.65 -29.77
C HIS A 338 -17.20 28.23 -28.69
N THR A 339 -17.85 29.33 -29.04
CA THR A 339 -18.99 29.90 -28.33
C THR A 339 -20.26 29.21 -28.82
N HIS A 340 -21.06 28.68 -27.90
CA HIS A 340 -22.46 28.36 -28.15
C HIS A 340 -23.30 28.93 -27.01
N ASP A 341 -23.97 30.04 -27.32
CA ASP A 341 -25.13 30.54 -26.58
C ASP A 341 -26.30 29.58 -26.76
N HIS A 342 -26.91 29.16 -25.66
CA HIS A 342 -28.32 28.76 -25.63
C HIS A 342 -28.96 29.26 -24.34
N ALA A 343 -29.72 30.34 -24.49
CA ALA A 343 -30.72 30.77 -23.53
C ALA A 343 -31.97 29.89 -23.66
N HIS A 344 -32.44 29.34 -22.55
CA HIS A 344 -33.83 28.93 -22.39
C HIS A 344 -34.27 29.22 -20.95
N ASP A 345 -35.00 30.33 -20.82
CA ASP A 345 -36.02 30.50 -19.78
C ASP A 345 -37.08 29.41 -19.92
N HIS A 346 -37.54 28.83 -18.81
CA HIS A 346 -38.96 28.77 -18.45
C HIS A 346 -39.19 28.16 -17.06
N ALA A 347 -39.78 29.02 -16.21
CA ALA A 347 -40.92 28.77 -15.33
C ALA A 347 -40.83 27.73 -14.20
N HIS A 348 -40.94 28.29 -12.99
CA HIS A 348 -41.47 27.68 -11.77
C HIS A 348 -42.78 26.90 -12.01
N ASP A 349 -42.89 25.73 -11.39
CA ASP A 349 -44.18 25.31 -10.85
C ASP A 349 -44.02 24.65 -9.48
N VAL A 350 -44.95 25.04 -8.60
CA VAL A 350 -44.99 24.77 -7.18
C VAL A 350 -45.93 23.59 -6.98
N ASN A 351 -45.48 22.51 -6.34
CA ASN A 351 -46.41 21.52 -5.82
C ASN A 351 -46.14 21.24 -4.33
N LYS A 352 -46.91 21.96 -3.50
CA LYS A 352 -47.37 21.50 -2.20
C LYS A 352 -48.55 20.55 -2.44
N ALA A 353 -48.58 19.39 -1.79
CA ALA A 353 -49.70 18.91 -0.96
C ALA A 353 -49.62 17.40 -0.66
N THR A 354 -49.76 17.08 0.64
CA THR A 354 -50.47 15.93 1.26
C THR A 354 -49.99 14.51 0.90
N GLY A 355 -49.65 13.62 1.81
CA GLY A 355 -50.19 13.38 3.15
C GLY A 355 -50.57 11.89 3.22
N SER A 356 -49.82 11.11 4.00
CA SER A 356 -50.16 9.85 4.70
C SER A 356 -48.90 9.33 5.38
#